data_AF-A0A535JUI0-F1
#
_entry.id   AF-A0A535JUI0-F1
#
_cell.length_a   1.000
_cell.length_b   1.000
_cell.length_c   1.000
_cell.angle_alpha   90.00
_cell.angle_beta   90.00
_cell.angle_gamma   90.00
#
_symmetry.space_group_name_H-M   'P 1'
#
loop_
_entity.id
_entity.type
_entity.pdbx_description
1 polymer ?
#
loop_
_entity_poly.entity_id
_entity_poly.type
_entity_poly.pdbx_seq_one_letter_code
_entity_poly.pdbx_strand_id
1 'polypeptide(L)'
;MASFAITEAATTAPAGSRRGAPRWLTAYLYILPATLIMAAITYWPILFQVYMSFTDYGLRNLRFDAPPPTFVGLQNFIDLITNGITVIPNFSFWGMLSFNLFWTFSNVIFHVAIGILIAVVLNTPGLRFRGFYRAIFILPIVVPTLVVATVWRNMFDTDYGAINQGLAAIGGVFGVTPDHFHIRWIDQIDPPIPGIPLPLSYFALLITSIWLGWPFMTIVATGALQSISKEYYEAASI
;
A
#
# COMPACT_ATOMS: atom_id res chain seq x y z
N MET A 1 40.34 -64.21 38.63
CA MET A 1 41.22 -63.41 39.53
C MET A 1 41.43 -62.05 38.88
N ALA A 2 41.39 -60.98 39.69
CA ALA A 2 41.42 -59.53 39.34
C ALA A 2 40.11 -59.03 38.69
N SER A 3 39.13 -58.47 39.42
CA SER A 3 39.12 -57.29 40.32
C SER A 3 39.59 -56.01 39.62
N PHE A 4 38.64 -55.29 39.02
CA PHE A 4 38.72 -53.85 38.82
C PHE A 4 37.36 -53.24 39.16
N ALA A 5 37.23 -52.82 40.41
CA ALA A 5 36.19 -51.91 40.84
C ALA A 5 36.51 -50.53 40.26
N ILE A 6 35.68 -50.05 39.34
CA ILE A 6 35.66 -48.63 38.98
C ILE A 6 34.62 -47.99 39.89
N THR A 7 35.13 -47.39 40.97
CA THR A 7 34.37 -46.53 41.86
C THR A 7 33.92 -45.29 41.07
N GLU A 8 32.63 -45.21 40.72
CA GLU A 8 32.01 -43.97 40.26
C GLU A 8 32.08 -42.94 41.39
N ALA A 9 33.05 -42.02 41.31
CA ALA A 9 33.03 -40.81 42.11
C ALA A 9 31.90 -39.92 41.56
N ALA A 10 30.74 -39.96 42.21
CA ALA A 10 29.65 -39.03 41.99
C ALA A 10 30.13 -37.60 42.30
N THR A 11 30.48 -36.84 41.27
CA THR A 11 30.63 -35.38 41.34
C THR A 11 29.25 -34.77 41.48
N THR A 12 28.79 -34.65 42.73
CA THR A 12 27.61 -33.84 43.08
C THR A 12 27.97 -32.37 42.89
N ALA A 13 27.81 -31.85 41.67
CA ALA A 13 27.77 -30.41 41.45
C ALA A 13 26.54 -29.85 42.19
N PRO A 14 26.67 -28.76 42.98
CA PRO A 14 25.52 -28.19 43.66
C PRO A 14 24.56 -27.65 42.60
N ALA A 15 23.35 -28.21 42.57
CA ALA A 15 22.23 -27.69 41.80
C ALA A 15 21.82 -26.34 42.39
N GLY A 16 22.54 -25.28 42.01
CA GLY A 16 22.18 -23.91 42.32
C GLY A 16 20.85 -23.59 41.64
N SER A 17 19.76 -23.58 42.41
CA SER A 17 18.46 -23.12 41.98
C SER A 17 18.51 -21.62 41.67
N ARG A 18 19.01 -21.25 40.48
CA ARG A 18 18.72 -19.94 39.92
C ARG A 18 17.22 -19.91 39.66
N ARG A 19 16.47 -19.35 40.62
CA ARG A 19 15.08 -18.91 40.41
C ARG A 19 15.13 -17.82 39.35
N GLY A 20 15.22 -18.23 38.09
CA GLY A 20 15.09 -17.33 36.95
C GLY A 20 13.74 -16.64 37.05
N ALA A 21 13.71 -15.36 36.66
CA ALA A 21 12.46 -14.65 36.48
C ALA A 21 11.46 -15.53 35.73
N PRO A 22 10.17 -15.56 36.13
CA PRO A 22 9.20 -16.42 35.49
C PRO A 22 9.17 -16.10 33.99
N ARG A 23 9.12 -17.13 33.14
CA ARG A 23 9.30 -17.02 31.67
C ARG A 23 8.48 -15.90 31.00
N TRP A 24 7.30 -15.58 31.53
CA TRP A 24 6.46 -14.49 31.04
C TRP A 24 7.08 -13.10 31.30
N LEU A 25 7.74 -12.87 32.44
CA LEU A 25 8.39 -11.60 32.77
C LEU A 25 9.57 -11.32 31.83
N THR A 26 10.34 -12.34 31.47
CA THR A 26 11.41 -12.23 30.48
C THR A 26 10.86 -11.91 29.09
N ALA A 27 9.72 -12.50 28.71
CA ALA A 27 9.05 -12.18 27.46
C ALA A 27 8.57 -10.72 27.40
N TYR A 28 7.95 -10.20 28.48
CA TYR A 28 7.57 -8.78 28.55
C TYR A 28 8.77 -7.86 28.55
N LEU A 29 9.86 -8.19 29.25
CA LEU A 29 11.07 -7.36 29.27
C LEU A 29 11.69 -7.21 27.87
N TYR A 30 11.62 -8.23 27.03
CA TYR A 30 12.09 -8.14 25.63
C TYR A 30 11.18 -7.29 24.74
N ILE A 31 9.87 -7.30 25.00
CA ILE A 31 8.89 -6.52 24.21
C ILE A 31 8.81 -5.07 24.70
N LEU A 32 9.07 -4.82 25.99
CA LEU A 32 8.95 -3.52 26.65
C LEU A 32 9.65 -2.37 25.92
N PRO A 33 10.94 -2.43 25.52
CA PRO A 33 11.59 -1.31 24.84
C PRO A 33 10.93 -0.99 23.49
N ALA A 34 10.54 -2.02 22.73
CA ALA A 34 9.81 -1.82 21.49
C ALA A 34 8.43 -1.18 21.74
N THR A 35 7.69 -1.66 22.75
CA THR A 35 6.39 -1.10 23.11
C THR A 35 6.47 0.33 23.61
N LEU A 36 7.49 0.68 24.39
CA LEU A 36 7.69 2.06 24.86
C LEU A 36 7.96 3.02 23.69
N ILE A 37 8.81 2.60 22.75
CA ILE A 37 9.09 3.37 21.53
C ILE A 37 7.80 3.52 20.69
N MET A 38 7.06 2.44 20.47
CA MET A 38 5.77 2.49 19.77
C MET A 38 4.73 3.36 20.50
N ALA A 39 4.71 3.34 21.83
CA ALA A 39 3.80 4.16 22.61
C ALA A 39 4.08 5.65 22.45
N ALA A 40 5.36 6.04 22.49
CA ALA A 40 5.76 7.42 22.31
C ALA A 40 5.59 7.92 20.86
N ILE A 41 5.88 7.08 19.87
CA ILE A 41 5.95 7.51 18.45
C ILE A 41 4.64 7.25 17.70
N THR A 42 3.90 6.19 18.03
CA THR A 42 2.69 5.79 17.30
C THR A 42 1.43 6.08 18.11
N TYR A 43 1.34 5.56 19.34
CA TYR A 43 0.10 5.67 20.10
C TYR A 43 -0.15 7.09 20.62
N TRP A 44 0.89 7.78 21.08
CA TRP A 44 0.74 9.16 21.57
C TRP A 44 0.22 10.12 20.50
N PRO A 45 0.78 10.20 19.26
CA PRO A 45 0.22 11.04 18.22
C PRO A 45 -1.19 10.67 17.79
N ILE A 46 -1.57 9.39 17.86
CA ILE A 46 -2.96 8.96 17.56
C ILE A 46 -3.91 9.50 18.63
N LEU A 47 -3.59 9.33 19.91
CA LEU A 47 -4.41 9.88 21.01
C LEU A 47 -4.51 11.40 20.91
N PHE A 48 -3.42 12.07 20.55
CA PHE A 48 -3.41 13.51 20.33
C PHE A 48 -4.28 13.92 19.13
N GLN A 49 -4.26 13.16 18.02
CA GLN A 49 -5.17 13.39 16.88
C GLN A 49 -6.64 13.19 17.25
N VAL A 50 -6.95 12.19 18.08
CA VAL A 50 -8.30 12.01 18.61
C VAL A 50 -8.70 13.23 19.42
N TYR A 51 -7.87 13.71 20.35
CA TYR A 51 -8.13 14.95 21.10
C TYR A 51 -8.36 16.16 20.18
N MET A 52 -7.50 16.33 19.16
CA MET A 52 -7.66 17.41 18.17
C MET A 52 -9.00 17.32 17.43
N SER A 53 -9.49 16.12 17.13
CA SER A 53 -10.75 15.94 16.40
C SER A 53 -12.00 16.42 17.15
N PHE A 54 -11.95 16.54 18.49
CA PHE A 54 -13.06 17.05 19.32
C PHE A 54 -12.87 18.52 19.75
N THR A 55 -11.82 19.19 19.27
CA THR A 55 -11.50 20.57 19.65
C THR A 55 -11.38 21.45 18.40
N ASP A 56 -11.51 22.77 18.56
CA ASP A 56 -11.20 23.76 17.51
C ASP A 56 -9.68 23.94 17.39
N TYR A 57 -9.00 22.84 17.05
CA TYR A 57 -7.55 22.79 16.91
C TYR A 57 -7.15 23.16 15.48
N GLY A 58 -6.41 24.27 15.34
CA GLY A 58 -5.89 24.72 14.05
C GLY A 58 -4.44 25.17 14.12
N LEU A 59 -3.93 25.69 13.00
CA LEU A 59 -2.58 26.24 12.88
C LEU A 59 -2.24 27.29 13.96
N ARG A 60 -3.25 28.01 14.46
CA ARG A 60 -3.11 28.99 15.55
C ARG A 60 -2.65 28.36 16.87
N ASN A 61 -3.06 27.13 17.16
CA ASN A 61 -2.78 26.44 18.42
C ASN A 61 -1.40 25.77 18.43
N LEU A 62 -0.67 25.80 17.31
CA LEU A 62 0.73 25.34 17.22
C LEU A 62 1.72 26.37 17.78
N ARG A 63 1.28 27.61 18.03
CA ARG A 63 2.11 28.65 18.64
C ARG A 63 2.23 28.38 20.14
N PHE A 64 3.43 28.55 20.70
CA PHE A 64 3.69 28.34 22.13
C PHE A 64 2.80 29.20 23.04
N ASP A 65 2.44 30.40 22.60
CA ASP A 65 1.69 31.38 23.39
C ASP A 65 0.18 31.36 23.10
N ALA A 66 -0.31 30.38 22.32
CA ALA A 66 -1.72 30.31 21.95
C ALA A 66 -2.59 29.83 23.11
N PRO A 67 -3.82 30.37 23.25
CA PRO A 67 -4.78 29.82 24.20
C PRO A 67 -5.13 28.37 23.85
N PRO A 68 -5.52 27.55 24.85
CA PRO A 68 -5.96 26.18 24.60
C PRO A 68 -7.14 26.16 23.63
N PRO A 69 -7.22 25.16 22.73
CA PRO A 69 -8.32 25.02 21.79
C PRO A 69 -9.62 24.76 22.54
N THR A 70 -10.72 25.33 22.06
CA THR A 70 -12.04 25.13 22.67
C THR A 70 -12.55 23.72 22.35
N PHE A 71 -13.24 23.10 23.29
CA PHE A 71 -13.90 21.82 23.06
C PHE A 71 -15.19 22.04 22.26
N VAL A 72 -15.28 21.43 21.07
CA VAL A 72 -16.42 21.57 20.15
C VAL A 72 -17.22 20.27 20.03
N GLY A 73 -16.86 19.23 20.78
CA GLY A 73 -17.55 17.94 20.76
C GLY A 73 -17.53 17.33 19.36
N LEU A 74 -18.72 17.04 18.81
CA LEU A 74 -18.86 16.39 17.50
C LEU A 74 -18.99 17.37 16.32
N GLN A 75 -18.88 18.68 16.55
CA GLN A 75 -19.13 19.70 15.52
C GLN A 75 -18.26 19.48 14.28
N ASN A 76 -16.97 19.19 14.46
CA ASN A 76 -16.03 18.91 13.36
C ASN A 76 -16.51 17.76 12.45
N PHE A 77 -17.14 16.72 13.02
CA PHE A 77 -17.65 15.58 12.26
C PHE A 77 -18.96 15.93 11.53
N ILE A 78 -19.83 16.71 12.17
CA ILE A 78 -21.07 17.20 11.54
C ILE A 78 -20.70 18.08 10.35
N ASP A 79 -19.84 19.07 10.55
CA ASP A 79 -19.39 19.98 9.49
C ASP A 79 -18.72 19.24 8.33
N LEU A 80 -17.98 18.18 8.62
CA LEU A 80 -17.41 17.31 7.59
C LEU A 80 -18.52 16.63 6.75
N ILE A 81 -19.48 15.97 7.39
CA ILE A 81 -20.51 15.17 6.71
C ILE A 81 -21.56 16.03 6.01
N THR A 82 -21.87 17.21 6.56
CA THR A 82 -22.84 18.17 5.99
C THR A 82 -22.21 19.14 4.99
N ASN A 83 -20.92 18.98 4.67
CA ASN A 83 -20.15 19.91 3.84
C ASN A 83 -20.15 21.36 4.39
N GLY A 84 -20.20 21.52 5.72
CA GLY A 84 -20.14 22.80 6.42
C GLY A 84 -18.75 23.44 6.47
N ILE A 85 -17.71 22.77 5.95
CA ILE A 85 -16.34 23.30 5.92
C ILE A 85 -16.24 24.39 4.83
N THR A 86 -16.29 25.65 5.25
CA THR A 86 -16.28 26.82 4.35
C THR A 86 -14.89 27.30 3.96
N VAL A 87 -13.85 26.84 4.67
CA VAL A 87 -12.45 27.26 4.45
C VAL A 87 -11.89 26.67 3.14
N ILE A 88 -12.45 25.55 2.68
CA ILE A 88 -11.98 24.83 1.50
C ILE A 88 -12.98 25.09 0.34
N PRO A 89 -12.55 25.76 -0.74
CA PRO A 89 -13.41 25.96 -1.91
C PRO A 89 -13.86 24.61 -2.50
N ASN A 90 -15.14 24.51 -2.87
CA ASN A 90 -15.73 23.30 -3.49
C ASN A 90 -15.59 22.03 -2.64
N PHE A 91 -15.53 22.16 -1.31
CA PHE A 91 -15.45 21.00 -0.42
C PHE A 91 -16.70 20.10 -0.57
N SER A 92 -16.46 18.83 -0.85
CA SER A 92 -17.50 17.79 -0.87
C SER A 92 -16.96 16.51 -0.25
N PHE A 93 -17.36 16.24 0.98
CA PHE A 93 -16.98 15.03 1.70
C PHE A 93 -17.43 13.77 0.95
N TRP A 94 -18.70 13.73 0.55
CA TRP A 94 -19.26 12.57 -0.16
C TRP A 94 -18.63 12.37 -1.54
N GLY A 95 -18.29 13.46 -2.24
CA GLY A 95 -17.54 13.39 -3.50
C GLY A 95 -16.16 12.77 -3.30
N MET A 96 -15.37 13.28 -2.36
CA MET A 96 -14.04 12.73 -2.05
C MET A 96 -14.09 11.30 -1.52
N LEU A 97 -15.09 10.96 -0.70
CA LEU A 97 -15.29 9.60 -0.21
C LEU A 97 -15.59 8.65 -1.38
N SER A 98 -16.53 9.00 -2.26
CA SER A 98 -16.84 8.18 -3.43
C SER A 98 -15.63 8.02 -4.36
N PHE A 99 -14.88 9.10 -4.60
CA PHE A 99 -13.68 9.07 -5.42
C PHE A 99 -12.63 8.11 -4.83
N ASN A 100 -12.38 8.20 -3.52
CA ASN A 100 -11.45 7.30 -2.84
C ASN A 100 -11.92 5.85 -2.87
N LEU A 101 -13.22 5.58 -2.70
CA LEU A 101 -13.74 4.23 -2.81
C LEU A 101 -13.52 3.67 -4.22
N PHE A 102 -13.91 4.41 -5.27
CA PHE A 102 -13.63 4.01 -6.64
C PHE A 102 -12.13 3.82 -6.89
N TRP A 103 -11.29 4.73 -6.40
CA TRP A 103 -9.84 4.64 -6.51
C TRP A 103 -9.30 3.35 -5.87
N THR A 104 -9.67 3.06 -4.62
CA THR A 104 -9.23 1.87 -3.91
C THR A 104 -9.71 0.59 -4.59
N PHE A 105 -11.00 0.49 -4.92
CA PHE A 105 -11.54 -0.72 -5.53
C PHE A 105 -10.94 -0.98 -6.91
N SER A 106 -10.84 0.03 -7.78
CA SER A 106 -10.21 -0.13 -9.10
C SER A 106 -8.77 -0.59 -8.96
N ASN A 107 -7.98 0.04 -8.09
CA ASN A 107 -6.59 -0.35 -7.89
C ASN A 107 -6.47 -1.79 -7.37
N VAL A 108 -7.21 -2.15 -6.32
CA VAL A 108 -7.16 -3.50 -5.75
C VAL A 108 -7.56 -4.54 -6.79
N ILE A 109 -8.66 -4.32 -7.52
CA ILE A 109 -9.15 -5.25 -8.54
C ILE A 109 -8.07 -5.47 -9.60
N PHE A 110 -7.52 -4.40 -10.19
CA PHE A 110 -6.54 -4.54 -11.26
C PHE A 110 -5.20 -5.10 -10.75
N HIS A 111 -4.69 -4.63 -9.61
CA HIS A 111 -3.42 -5.10 -9.06
C HIS A 111 -3.47 -6.58 -8.70
N VAL A 112 -4.55 -7.01 -8.05
CA VAL A 112 -4.74 -8.42 -7.65
C VAL A 112 -5.00 -9.30 -8.87
N ALA A 113 -5.89 -8.90 -9.78
CA ALA A 113 -6.19 -9.69 -10.96
C ALA A 113 -4.95 -9.91 -11.84
N ILE A 114 -4.24 -8.83 -12.19
CA ILE A 114 -3.02 -8.89 -13.00
C ILE A 114 -1.91 -9.64 -12.22
N GLY A 115 -1.77 -9.35 -10.92
CA GLY A 115 -0.77 -9.97 -10.07
C GLY A 115 -0.94 -11.49 -9.96
N ILE A 116 -2.16 -11.97 -9.75
CA ILE A 116 -2.47 -13.41 -9.73
C ILE A 116 -2.24 -14.02 -11.10
N LEU A 117 -2.74 -13.40 -12.17
CA LEU A 117 -2.57 -13.90 -13.54
C LEU A 117 -1.09 -14.13 -13.87
N ILE A 118 -0.25 -13.14 -13.60
CA ILE A 118 1.19 -13.23 -13.87
C ILE A 118 1.85 -14.21 -12.89
N ALA A 119 1.43 -14.27 -11.63
CA ALA A 119 1.96 -15.24 -10.67
C ALA A 119 1.70 -16.69 -11.11
N VAL A 120 0.50 -16.99 -11.61
CA VAL A 120 0.15 -18.31 -12.15
C VAL A 120 1.03 -18.66 -13.35
N VAL A 121 1.17 -17.73 -14.31
CA VAL A 121 2.06 -17.92 -15.48
C VAL A 121 3.50 -18.19 -15.03
N LEU A 122 4.01 -17.38 -14.09
CA LEU A 122 5.37 -17.55 -13.58
C LEU A 122 5.55 -18.85 -12.80
N ASN A 123 4.51 -19.38 -12.15
CA ASN A 123 4.57 -20.65 -11.42
C ASN A 123 4.30 -21.89 -12.28
N THR A 124 4.03 -21.71 -13.58
CA THR A 124 3.79 -22.84 -14.48
C THR A 124 5.07 -23.67 -14.71
N PRO A 125 5.02 -25.00 -14.56
CA PRO A 125 6.17 -25.87 -14.85
C PRO A 125 6.66 -25.71 -16.28
N GLY A 126 7.98 -25.68 -16.49
CA GLY A 126 8.57 -25.60 -17.84
C GLY A 126 8.76 -24.19 -18.41
N LEU A 127 8.39 -23.13 -17.68
CA LEU A 127 8.66 -21.75 -18.12
C LEU A 127 10.17 -21.46 -18.13
N ARG A 128 10.73 -21.30 -19.33
CA ARG A 128 12.13 -20.89 -19.52
C ARG A 128 12.32 -19.43 -19.10
N PHE A 129 13.50 -19.06 -18.60
CA PHE A 129 13.86 -17.68 -18.22
C PHE A 129 13.01 -17.02 -17.12
N ARG A 130 12.37 -17.80 -16.24
CA ARG A 130 11.58 -17.29 -15.10
C ARG A 130 12.27 -16.20 -14.27
N GLY A 131 13.57 -16.35 -14.01
CA GLY A 131 14.35 -15.36 -13.26
C GLY A 131 14.45 -14.01 -13.97
N PHE A 132 14.60 -14.02 -15.29
CA PHE A 132 14.66 -12.81 -16.11
C PHE A 132 13.33 -12.06 -16.12
N TYR A 133 12.22 -12.78 -16.32
CA TYR A 133 10.89 -12.16 -16.26
C TYR A 133 10.62 -11.53 -14.89
N ARG A 134 10.93 -12.23 -13.79
CA ARG A 134 10.82 -11.68 -12.44
C ARG A 134 11.66 -10.42 -12.24
N ALA A 135 12.90 -10.40 -12.73
CA ALA A 135 13.77 -9.24 -12.61
C ALA A 135 13.19 -8.01 -13.32
N ILE A 136 12.71 -8.16 -14.56
CA ILE A 136 12.08 -7.07 -15.31
C ILE A 136 10.82 -6.57 -14.61
N PHE A 137 9.97 -7.50 -14.15
CA PHE A 137 8.68 -7.15 -13.56
C PHE A 137 8.82 -6.42 -12.23
N ILE A 138 9.91 -6.62 -11.48
CA ILE A 138 10.17 -5.92 -10.21
C ILE A 138 10.61 -4.47 -10.41
N LEU A 139 11.14 -4.11 -11.59
CA LEU A 139 11.68 -2.77 -11.87
C LEU A 139 10.77 -1.61 -11.45
N PRO A 140 9.44 -1.61 -11.70
CA PRO A 140 8.57 -0.50 -11.34
C PRO A 140 8.61 -0.15 -9.83
N ILE A 141 8.76 -1.15 -8.96
CA ILE A 141 8.78 -0.95 -7.50
C ILE A 141 10.09 -0.31 -7.02
N VAL A 142 11.18 -0.51 -7.76
CA VAL A 142 12.53 -0.06 -7.37
C VAL A 142 12.74 1.41 -7.75
N VAL A 143 12.04 1.91 -8.76
CA VAL A 143 12.18 3.30 -9.21
C VAL A 143 11.60 4.25 -8.15
N PRO A 144 12.33 5.31 -7.77
CA PRO A 144 11.81 6.32 -6.85
C PRO A 144 10.51 6.94 -7.36
N THR A 145 9.52 7.07 -6.48
CA THR A 145 8.16 7.53 -6.83
C THR A 145 8.13 8.90 -7.51
N LEU A 146 9.03 9.82 -7.12
CA LEU A 146 9.14 11.14 -7.74
C LEU A 146 9.58 11.06 -9.22
N VAL A 147 10.50 10.15 -9.55
CA VAL A 147 10.94 9.92 -10.93
C VAL A 147 9.78 9.36 -11.73
N VAL A 148 9.07 8.38 -11.18
CA VAL A 148 7.88 7.81 -11.82
C VAL A 148 6.84 8.89 -12.10
N ALA A 149 6.50 9.70 -11.10
CA ALA A 149 5.53 10.79 -11.24
C ALA A 149 5.92 11.79 -12.34
N THR A 150 7.21 12.14 -12.42
CA THR A 150 7.71 13.09 -13.43
C THR A 150 7.67 12.51 -14.83
N VAL A 151 8.12 11.26 -15.00
CA VAL A 151 8.11 10.57 -16.29
C VAL A 151 6.68 10.39 -16.78
N TRP A 152 5.78 9.88 -15.95
CA TRP A 152 4.39 9.67 -16.34
C TRP A 152 3.67 11.00 -16.62
N ARG A 153 3.91 12.06 -15.83
CA ARG A 153 3.39 13.38 -16.13
C ARG A 153 3.79 13.86 -17.52
N ASN A 154 5.07 13.67 -17.90
CA ASN A 154 5.55 14.03 -19.25
C ASN A 154 4.94 13.11 -20.32
N MET A 155 4.74 11.82 -20.04
CA MET A 155 4.09 10.89 -20.98
C MET A 155 2.63 11.24 -21.24
N PHE A 156 1.93 11.78 -20.25
CA PHE A 156 0.55 12.28 -20.33
C PHE A 156 0.45 13.74 -20.78
N ASP A 157 1.55 14.35 -21.22
CA ASP A 157 1.51 15.71 -21.77
C ASP A 157 0.57 15.78 -22.99
N THR A 158 -0.14 16.91 -23.12
CA THR A 158 -1.19 17.06 -24.14
C THR A 158 -0.59 17.10 -25.54
N ASP A 159 0.53 17.80 -25.72
CA ASP A 159 1.08 18.14 -27.03
C ASP A 159 2.25 17.24 -27.41
N TYR A 160 3.13 16.95 -26.45
CA TYR A 160 4.36 16.19 -26.67
C TYR A 160 4.40 14.85 -25.91
N GLY A 161 3.28 14.44 -25.32
CA GLY A 161 3.19 13.20 -24.55
C GLY A 161 3.26 11.95 -25.42
N ALA A 162 4.08 11.00 -25.00
CA ALA A 162 4.24 9.71 -25.68
C ALA A 162 2.91 8.92 -25.77
N ILE A 163 2.00 9.11 -24.80
CA ILE A 163 0.72 8.41 -24.77
C ILE A 163 -0.20 8.95 -25.87
N ASN A 164 -0.31 10.26 -26.03
CA ASN A 164 -1.08 10.88 -27.10
C ASN A 164 -0.52 10.54 -28.47
N GLN A 165 0.81 10.62 -28.65
CA GLN A 165 1.47 10.23 -29.89
C GLN A 165 1.24 8.75 -30.24
N GLY A 166 1.32 7.86 -29.24
CA GLY A 166 1.03 6.44 -29.41
C GLY A 166 -0.42 6.19 -29.83
N LEU A 167 -1.38 6.85 -29.17
CA LEU A 167 -2.79 6.76 -29.52
C LEU A 167 -3.08 7.33 -30.92
N ALA A 168 -2.46 8.45 -31.29
CA ALA A 168 -2.58 9.02 -32.63
C ALA A 168 -2.02 8.07 -33.71
N ALA A 169 -0.88 7.43 -33.45
CA ALA A 169 -0.30 6.46 -34.36
C ALA A 169 -1.22 5.24 -34.56
N ILE A 170 -1.78 4.70 -33.47
CA ILE A 170 -2.75 3.59 -33.54
C ILE A 170 -4.04 4.04 -34.23
N GLY A 171 -4.56 5.20 -33.87
CA GLY A 171 -5.77 5.78 -34.45
C GLY A 171 -5.66 6.05 -35.95
N GLY A 172 -4.49 6.47 -36.41
CA GLY A 172 -4.19 6.63 -37.83
C GLY A 172 -4.30 5.32 -38.61
N VAL A 173 -3.94 4.17 -38.01
CA VAL A 173 -4.15 2.84 -38.61
C VAL A 173 -5.63 2.55 -38.81
N PHE A 174 -6.49 3.06 -37.92
CA PHE A 174 -7.94 2.91 -37.98
C PHE A 174 -8.66 4.08 -38.70
N GLY A 175 -7.92 4.99 -39.34
CA GLY A 175 -8.47 6.09 -40.13
C GLY A 175 -9.01 7.27 -39.31
N VAL A 176 -8.65 7.38 -38.03
CA VAL A 176 -9.04 8.50 -37.15
C VAL A 176 -8.07 9.67 -37.36
N THR A 177 -8.60 10.88 -37.49
CA THR A 177 -7.79 12.09 -37.65
C THR A 177 -6.94 12.38 -36.40
N PRO A 178 -5.64 12.74 -36.56
CA PRO A 178 -4.71 13.03 -35.45
C PRO A 178 -5.20 14.09 -34.47
N ASP A 179 -6.01 15.05 -34.94
CA ASP A 179 -6.50 16.17 -34.13
C ASP A 179 -7.36 15.73 -32.93
N HIS A 180 -7.96 14.54 -33.00
CA HIS A 180 -8.72 13.96 -31.88
C HIS A 180 -7.84 13.47 -30.72
N PHE A 181 -6.51 13.39 -30.91
CA PHE A 181 -5.58 12.83 -29.93
C PHE A 181 -4.85 13.89 -29.09
N HIS A 182 -5.30 15.15 -29.12
CA HIS A 182 -4.89 16.21 -28.19
C HIS A 182 -5.64 16.09 -26.85
N ILE A 183 -5.45 14.94 -26.20
CA ILE A 183 -6.19 14.58 -24.99
C ILE A 183 -5.50 15.21 -23.77
N ARG A 184 -6.23 16.05 -23.03
CA ARG A 184 -5.77 16.73 -21.82
C ARG A 184 -5.92 15.86 -20.58
N TRP A 185 -5.13 14.79 -20.48
CA TRP A 185 -5.25 13.75 -19.44
C TRP A 185 -5.36 14.28 -18.01
N ILE A 186 -4.61 15.33 -17.68
CA ILE A 186 -4.50 15.82 -16.29
C ILE A 186 -5.47 16.97 -16.01
N ASP A 187 -5.58 17.91 -16.94
CA ASP A 187 -6.26 19.19 -16.72
C ASP A 187 -7.75 19.18 -17.10
N GLN A 188 -8.22 18.10 -17.72
CA GLN A 188 -9.62 17.95 -18.06
C GLN A 188 -10.44 17.57 -16.82
N ILE A 189 -11.26 18.52 -16.37
CA ILE A 189 -12.13 18.35 -15.21
C ILE A 189 -13.42 17.60 -15.58
N ASP A 190 -13.92 17.81 -16.80
CA ASP A 190 -15.17 17.20 -17.26
C ASP A 190 -15.01 15.69 -17.46
N PRO A 191 -15.84 14.87 -16.79
CA PRO A 191 -15.77 13.42 -16.92
C PRO A 191 -16.02 12.98 -18.37
N PRO A 192 -15.18 12.10 -18.93
CA PRO A 192 -15.35 11.63 -20.31
C PRO A 192 -16.56 10.70 -20.47
N ILE A 193 -17.04 10.07 -19.39
CA ILE A 193 -18.13 9.09 -19.41
C ILE A 193 -19.37 9.68 -18.72
N PRO A 194 -20.47 9.92 -19.46
CA PRO A 194 -21.73 10.35 -18.86
C PRO A 194 -22.20 9.39 -17.78
N GLY A 195 -22.49 9.91 -16.57
CA GLY A 195 -22.96 9.12 -15.43
C GLY A 195 -21.87 8.58 -14.50
N ILE A 196 -20.58 8.68 -14.87
CA ILE A 196 -19.46 8.32 -13.98
C ILE A 196 -18.68 9.61 -13.67
N PRO A 197 -18.69 10.12 -12.42
CA PRO A 197 -18.05 11.38 -12.04
C PRO A 197 -16.53 11.23 -11.85
N LEU A 198 -15.86 10.51 -12.74
CA LEU A 198 -14.41 10.27 -12.70
C LEU A 198 -13.74 11.09 -13.81
N PRO A 199 -12.87 12.05 -13.47
CA PRO A 199 -12.18 12.87 -14.46
C PRO A 199 -11.18 12.01 -15.24
N LEU A 200 -10.70 12.52 -16.38
CA LEU A 200 -9.73 11.79 -17.18
C LEU A 200 -8.40 11.53 -16.42
N SER A 201 -8.05 12.43 -15.50
CA SER A 201 -6.88 12.31 -14.63
C SER A 201 -6.94 11.09 -13.73
N TYR A 202 -8.14 10.65 -13.34
CA TYR A 202 -8.33 9.40 -12.61
C TYR A 202 -7.77 8.21 -13.40
N PHE A 203 -8.10 8.11 -14.69
CA PHE A 203 -7.65 6.99 -15.53
C PHE A 203 -6.15 7.05 -15.82
N ALA A 204 -5.60 8.24 -16.08
CA ALA A 204 -4.17 8.43 -16.27
C ALA A 204 -3.36 7.97 -15.04
N LEU A 205 -3.81 8.37 -13.85
CA LEU A 205 -3.19 7.97 -12.59
C LEU A 205 -3.44 6.49 -12.27
N LEU A 206 -4.62 5.95 -12.60
CA LEU A 206 -4.92 4.53 -12.42
C LEU A 206 -4.01 3.65 -13.28
N ILE A 207 -3.78 3.99 -14.55
CA ILE A 207 -2.83 3.29 -15.43
C ILE A 207 -1.43 3.28 -14.81
N THR A 208 -0.96 4.45 -14.37
CA THR A 208 0.33 4.59 -13.69
C THR A 208 0.41 3.73 -12.43
N SER A 209 -0.64 3.76 -11.62
CA SER A 209 -0.71 3.01 -10.36
C SER A 209 -0.76 1.51 -10.60
N ILE A 210 -1.50 1.05 -11.61
CA ILE A 210 -1.52 -0.35 -12.04
C ILE A 210 -0.11 -0.81 -12.37
N TRP A 211 0.60 -0.07 -13.23
CA TRP A 211 1.98 -0.39 -13.63
C TRP A 211 2.93 -0.54 -12.44
N LEU A 212 2.76 0.28 -11.39
CA LEU A 212 3.54 0.19 -10.15
C LEU A 212 3.10 -0.96 -9.22
N GLY A 213 1.81 -1.24 -9.14
CA GLY A 213 1.23 -2.06 -8.08
C GLY A 213 1.15 -3.56 -8.39
N TRP A 214 0.87 -3.94 -9.65
CA TRP A 214 0.72 -5.35 -10.01
C TRP A 214 1.97 -6.22 -9.72
N PRO A 215 3.23 -5.72 -9.82
CA PRO A 215 4.41 -6.51 -9.50
C PRO A 215 4.48 -6.95 -8.04
N PHE A 216 4.11 -6.06 -7.11
CA PHE A 216 4.05 -6.40 -5.69
C PHE A 216 3.04 -7.53 -5.45
N MET A 217 1.84 -7.43 -6.02
CA MET A 217 0.81 -8.47 -5.91
C MET A 217 1.27 -9.80 -6.53
N THR A 218 2.04 -9.76 -7.61
CA THR A 218 2.63 -10.97 -8.22
C THR A 218 3.56 -11.70 -7.25
N ILE A 219 4.39 -10.97 -6.49
CA ILE A 219 5.32 -11.55 -5.50
C ILE A 219 4.52 -12.20 -4.36
N VAL A 220 3.52 -11.49 -3.83
CA VAL A 220 2.67 -11.99 -2.75
C VAL A 220 1.91 -13.24 -3.21
N ALA A 221 1.25 -13.19 -4.37
CA ALA A 221 0.52 -14.32 -4.94
C ALA A 221 1.44 -15.50 -5.24
N THR A 222 2.66 -15.25 -5.73
CA THR A 222 3.67 -16.30 -5.91
C THR A 222 4.02 -16.98 -4.60
N GLY A 223 4.26 -16.22 -3.52
CA GLY A 223 4.55 -16.78 -2.21
C GLY A 223 3.39 -17.63 -1.68
N ALA A 224 2.16 -17.16 -1.84
CA ALA A 224 0.96 -17.91 -1.49
C ALA A 224 0.83 -19.21 -2.28
N LEU A 225 0.97 -19.16 -3.62
CA LEU A 225 0.92 -20.36 -4.49
C LEU A 225 2.00 -21.40 -4.12
N GLN A 226 3.19 -20.94 -3.73
CA GLN A 226 4.29 -21.81 -3.32
C GLN A 226 4.09 -22.48 -1.95
N SER A 227 3.20 -21.94 -1.11
CA SER A 227 2.86 -22.54 0.19
C SER A 227 1.88 -23.72 0.08
N ILE A 228 1.20 -23.87 -1.05
CA ILE A 228 0.22 -24.94 -1.29
C ILE A 228 0.98 -26.27 -1.48
N SER A 229 0.61 -27.30 -0.71
CA SER A 229 1.19 -28.65 -0.85
C SER A 229 0.97 -29.22 -2.24
N LYS A 230 1.97 -29.94 -2.77
CA LYS A 230 1.90 -30.59 -4.09
C LYS A 230 0.81 -31.65 -4.18
N GLU A 231 0.46 -32.28 -3.05
CA GLU A 231 -0.58 -33.31 -2.96
C GLU A 231 -1.93 -32.84 -3.51
N TYR A 232 -2.28 -31.57 -3.32
CA TYR A 232 -3.53 -31.01 -3.86
C TYR A 232 -3.53 -30.94 -5.39
N TYR A 233 -2.38 -30.67 -6.01
CA TYR A 233 -2.24 -30.66 -7.46
C TYR A 233 -2.26 -32.07 -8.03
N GLU A 234 -1.63 -33.03 -7.35
CA GLU A 234 -1.65 -34.44 -7.73
C GLU A 234 -3.07 -35.02 -7.64
N ALA A 235 -3.78 -34.76 -6.54
CA ALA A 235 -5.17 -35.18 -6.37
C ALA A 235 -6.12 -34.57 -7.41
N ALA A 236 -5.91 -33.31 -7.80
CA ALA A 236 -6.72 -32.66 -8.84
C ALA A 236 -6.42 -33.14 -10.27
N SER A 237 -5.32 -33.87 -10.48
CA SER A 237 -4.92 -34.41 -11.79
C SER A 237 -5.46 -35.81 -12.08
N ILE A 238 -6.05 -36.46 -11.07
CA ILE A 238 -6.71 -37.78 -11.15
C ILE A 238 -8.20 -37.57 -11.36
#